data_AF-A0A940ZH25-F1
#
_entry.id   AF-A0A940ZH25-F1
#
_cell.length_a   1.000
_cell.length_b   1.000
_cell.length_c   1.000
_cell.angle_alpha   90.00
_cell.angle_beta   90.00
_cell.angle_gamma   90.00
#
_symmetry.space_group_name_H-M   'P 1'
#
loop_
_entity.id
_entity.type
_entity.pdbx_description
1 polymer ?
#
loop_
_entity_poly.entity_id
_entity_poly.type
_entity_poly.pdbx_seq_one_letter_code
_entity_poly.pdbx_strand_id
1 'polypeptide(L)'
;HCTPAMWGRLPWQALASNLEQLTRFFPNNRERRFFPETAPLGPDTCPRRGDDGRQVRSLQRVSVCSQRHRYQRRYFLRISKPAIAAPATHQKGAECMICTCPKCAAEVLFERSQIKKEGTSFICPACRSRFWICAEATVRQASRQEVKVYCSTCGKKLNHLAVCAGCGLLLPEYFAVQWVKKGQKKQGIRSMPPGREEASNAIPQKSALSVPKSIGAVAVALIALLVLGTALNQKKKAEQIFVTNFIQVIYGVHTGSDLCLRQSARLADNWEARMAAGLNIAPSIKLGDKSRLLYVKNETDENMGKIAAPPRKYVPVKNNLDKLYTTYRNLHAVTLNRPGSLPEFTAAIDSAESEYKLAAAQLKANLPEEMSAELKNAKNKYVSLRDF
;
A
#
# COMPACT_ATOMS: atom_id res chain seq x y z
N HIS A 1 -68.39 4.91 -42.91
CA HIS A 1 -67.75 6.03 -42.19
C HIS A 1 -66.66 5.48 -41.28
N CYS A 2 -65.41 5.59 -41.74
CA CYS A 2 -64.22 5.11 -41.03
C CYS A 2 -63.66 6.23 -40.13
N THR A 3 -63.47 5.94 -38.85
CA THR A 3 -62.76 6.82 -37.89
C THR A 3 -61.26 6.50 -37.87
N PRO A 4 -60.36 7.49 -37.86
CA PRO A 4 -58.92 7.26 -37.87
C PRO A 4 -58.34 7.07 -36.46
N ALA A 5 -57.31 6.24 -36.39
CA ALA A 5 -56.54 5.90 -35.20
C ALA A 5 -55.69 7.08 -34.69
N MET A 6 -55.88 7.47 -33.43
CA MET A 6 -54.96 8.32 -32.68
C MET A 6 -53.76 7.49 -32.19
N TRP A 7 -52.59 7.70 -32.79
CA TRP A 7 -51.32 7.29 -32.19
C TRP A 7 -50.85 8.38 -31.21
N GLY A 8 -50.94 8.06 -29.93
CA GLY A 8 -50.47 8.91 -28.83
C GLY A 8 -48.96 9.10 -28.86
N ARG A 9 -48.53 10.36 -28.72
CA ARG A 9 -47.14 10.74 -28.47
C ARG A 9 -46.73 10.23 -27.08
N LEU A 10 -45.76 9.33 -27.02
CA LEU A 10 -45.07 8.98 -25.77
C LEU A 10 -44.18 10.16 -25.33
N PRO A 11 -44.16 10.53 -24.04
CA PRO A 11 -43.47 11.73 -23.57
C PRO A 11 -41.98 11.44 -23.37
N TRP A 12 -41.15 12.02 -24.23
CA TRP A 12 -39.69 12.09 -24.09
C TRP A 12 -39.22 12.77 -22.79
N GLN A 13 -40.11 13.44 -22.06
CA GLN A 13 -39.80 14.12 -20.79
C GLN A 13 -39.44 13.15 -19.65
N ALA A 14 -39.92 11.90 -19.66
CA ALA A 14 -39.60 10.93 -18.59
C ALA A 14 -38.19 10.32 -18.69
N LEU A 15 -37.56 10.38 -19.88
CA LEU A 15 -36.18 9.91 -20.08
C LEU A 15 -35.15 10.99 -19.73
N ALA A 16 -35.48 12.27 -19.94
CA ALA A 16 -34.60 13.39 -19.58
C ALA A 16 -34.47 13.56 -18.06
N SER A 17 -35.56 13.34 -17.30
CA SER A 17 -35.55 13.46 -15.83
C SER A 17 -34.70 12.39 -15.13
N ASN A 18 -34.54 11.21 -15.72
CA ASN A 18 -33.68 10.15 -15.16
C ASN A 18 -32.18 10.38 -15.43
N LEU A 19 -31.83 11.11 -16.49
CA LEU A 19 -30.44 11.48 -16.79
C LEU A 19 -29.93 12.62 -15.88
N GLU A 20 -30.79 13.55 -15.49
CA GLU A 20 -30.44 14.61 -14.50
C GLU A 20 -30.28 14.09 -13.07
N GLN A 21 -30.95 12.99 -12.69
CA GLN A 21 -30.73 12.39 -11.37
C GLN A 21 -29.38 11.66 -11.25
N LEU A 22 -28.81 11.18 -12.36
CA LEU A 22 -27.51 10.48 -12.37
C LEU A 22 -26.32 11.44 -12.32
N THR A 23 -26.46 12.70 -12.74
CA THR A 23 -25.37 13.69 -12.67
C THR A 23 -25.26 14.38 -11.31
N ARG A 24 -26.28 14.31 -10.45
CA ARG A 24 -26.25 14.88 -9.08
C ARG A 24 -25.53 14.02 -8.03
N PHE A 25 -25.07 12.81 -8.38
CA PHE A 25 -24.41 11.89 -7.44
C PHE A 25 -22.89 12.04 -7.33
N PHE A 26 -22.28 13.03 -7.97
CA PHE A 26 -20.87 13.38 -7.77
C PHE A 26 -20.73 14.61 -6.87
N PRO A 27 -20.45 14.47 -5.55
CA PRO A 27 -20.00 15.60 -4.77
C PRO A 27 -18.55 15.93 -5.13
N ASN A 28 -18.40 17.13 -5.69
CA ASN A 28 -17.17 17.85 -5.90
C ASN A 28 -16.58 18.19 -4.51
N ASN A 29 -15.61 17.42 -4.03
CA ASN A 29 -15.03 17.61 -2.69
C ASN A 29 -13.85 18.59 -2.76
N ARG A 30 -14.18 19.89 -2.73
CA ARG A 30 -13.24 21.00 -2.58
C ARG A 30 -13.45 21.65 -1.21
N GLU A 31 -12.40 21.60 -0.39
CA GLU A 31 -12.06 22.48 0.74
C GLU A 31 -13.18 22.95 1.68
N ARG A 32 -13.20 22.41 2.91
CA ARG A 32 -13.38 23.23 4.12
C ARG A 32 -12.51 22.71 5.26
N ARG A 33 -11.51 23.51 5.62
CA ARG A 33 -10.85 23.46 6.94
C ARG A 33 -11.83 24.04 7.95
N PHE A 34 -12.09 23.33 9.03
CA PHE A 34 -12.62 23.89 10.26
C PHE A 34 -11.82 23.30 11.41
N PHE A 35 -10.98 24.14 12.01
CA PHE A 35 -10.56 24.00 13.39
C PHE A 35 -11.73 24.47 14.29
N PRO A 36 -11.84 23.89 15.49
CA PRO A 36 -12.02 24.79 16.62
C PRO A 36 -10.94 24.59 17.68
N GLU A 37 -10.45 25.74 18.11
CA GLU A 37 -9.69 26.01 19.33
C GLU A 37 -10.44 25.57 20.60
N THR A 38 -9.65 24.97 21.49
CA THR A 38 -9.62 25.09 22.96
C THR A 38 -10.85 25.51 23.75
N ALA A 39 -11.17 24.74 24.80
CA ALA A 39 -11.39 25.27 26.15
C ALA A 39 -11.12 24.19 27.24
N PRO A 40 -10.66 24.59 28.45
CA PRO A 40 -10.13 23.71 29.47
C PRO A 40 -11.19 23.24 30.47
N LEU A 41 -11.01 22.07 31.07
CA LEU A 41 -11.74 21.67 32.28
C LEU A 41 -10.77 21.69 33.46
N GLY A 42 -11.08 22.57 34.40
CA GLY A 42 -10.46 22.69 35.71
C GLY A 42 -10.89 21.58 36.68
N PRO A 43 -10.31 21.60 37.89
CA PRO A 43 -10.35 20.50 38.85
C PRO A 43 -11.52 20.61 39.84
N ASP A 44 -11.55 19.65 40.76
CA ASP A 44 -12.28 19.61 42.03
C ASP A 44 -13.62 18.87 42.03
N THR A 45 -13.62 17.68 42.65
CA THR A 45 -14.47 17.39 43.82
C THR A 45 -14.11 16.01 44.41
N CYS A 46 -13.55 16.02 45.62
CA CYS A 46 -13.57 14.87 46.52
C CYS A 46 -14.99 14.68 47.08
N PRO A 47 -15.32 13.46 47.54
CA PRO A 47 -15.92 13.38 48.85
C PRO A 47 -15.30 12.32 49.77
N ARG A 48 -15.03 12.81 50.98
CA ARG A 48 -15.30 12.24 52.32
C ARG A 48 -15.14 10.74 52.59
N ARG A 49 -14.25 10.52 53.57
CA ARG A 49 -14.27 9.47 54.61
C ARG A 49 -15.67 9.09 55.08
N GLY A 50 -15.91 7.79 55.17
CA GLY A 50 -16.79 7.15 56.13
C GLY A 50 -16.10 5.90 56.65
N ASP A 51 -15.67 5.95 57.91
CA ASP A 51 -15.39 4.76 58.72
C ASP A 51 -16.69 3.98 58.89
N ASP A 52 -16.63 2.65 58.80
CA ASP A 52 -17.29 1.76 59.75
C ASP A 52 -16.76 0.33 59.56
N GLY A 53 -16.10 -0.15 60.61
CA GLY A 53 -15.60 -1.51 60.67
C GLY A 53 -16.71 -2.52 60.93
N ARG A 54 -16.58 -3.71 60.33
CA ARG A 54 -16.87 -4.95 61.05
C ARG A 54 -16.14 -6.13 60.42
N GLN A 55 -15.36 -6.81 61.27
CA GLN A 55 -14.71 -8.09 61.03
C GLN A 55 -15.74 -9.21 60.78
N VAL A 56 -15.33 -10.24 60.03
CA VAL A 56 -15.21 -11.65 60.46
C VAL A 56 -15.46 -12.61 59.26
N ARG A 57 -14.38 -13.33 58.91
CA ARG A 57 -14.28 -14.70 58.36
C ARG A 57 -15.15 -15.11 57.15
N SER A 58 -14.49 -15.44 56.05
CA SER A 58 -14.24 -16.86 55.72
C SER A 58 -13.32 -16.98 54.50
N LEU A 59 -12.22 -17.71 54.69
CA LEU A 59 -11.26 -18.12 53.68
C LEU A 59 -11.93 -18.97 52.59
N GLN A 60 -11.91 -18.51 51.35
CA GLN A 60 -12.01 -19.39 50.19
C GLN A 60 -10.88 -19.03 49.23
N ARG A 61 -9.74 -19.73 49.40
CA ARG A 61 -8.64 -19.75 48.44
C ARG A 61 -9.13 -20.47 47.19
N VAL A 62 -9.59 -19.73 46.19
CA VAL A 62 -9.64 -20.25 44.83
C VAL A 62 -8.29 -19.95 44.19
N SER A 63 -7.49 -21.01 44.09
CA SER A 63 -6.25 -21.09 43.33
C SER A 63 -6.53 -20.75 41.86
N VAL A 64 -6.30 -19.51 41.46
CA VAL A 64 -6.11 -19.13 40.05
C VAL A 64 -4.61 -19.21 39.76
N CYS A 65 -4.12 -20.44 39.67
CA CYS A 65 -2.80 -20.77 39.18
C CYS A 65 -2.99 -21.72 37.99
N SER A 66 -2.36 -21.38 36.86
CA SER A 66 -2.29 -22.15 35.60
C SER A 66 -3.15 -21.63 34.44
N GLN A 67 -2.67 -20.58 33.77
CA GLN A 67 -2.85 -20.42 32.32
C GLN A 67 -1.78 -19.53 31.64
N ARG A 68 -0.56 -19.47 32.20
CA ARG A 68 0.55 -18.63 31.68
C ARG A 68 1.62 -19.39 30.88
N HIS A 69 1.38 -20.66 30.54
CA HIS A 69 2.31 -21.47 29.76
C HIS A 69 1.68 -21.94 28.45
N ARG A 70 1.79 -21.13 27.36
CA ARG A 70 1.67 -21.68 25.99
C ARG A 70 2.22 -20.81 24.84
N TYR A 71 2.98 -19.75 25.10
CA TYR A 71 3.56 -18.91 24.02
C TYR A 71 5.10 -18.84 23.94
N GLN A 72 5.83 -19.70 24.66
CA GLN A 72 7.31 -19.72 24.63
C GLN A 72 7.95 -20.82 23.76
N ARG A 73 7.21 -21.55 22.91
CA ARG A 73 7.83 -22.57 22.05
C ARG A 73 7.71 -22.23 20.57
N ARG A 74 8.72 -21.51 20.07
CA ARG A 74 9.42 -21.71 18.79
C ARG A 74 10.01 -20.37 18.37
N TYR A 75 11.25 -20.05 18.79
CA TYR A 75 12.26 -19.31 18.03
C TYR A 75 13.53 -19.24 18.90
N PHE A 76 14.21 -20.38 19.07
CA PHE A 76 15.58 -20.40 19.58
C PHE A 76 16.44 -21.14 18.57
N LEU A 77 17.38 -20.40 17.98
CA LEU A 77 18.75 -20.77 17.57
C LEU A 77 19.22 -19.72 16.55
N ARG A 78 19.93 -18.68 17.03
CA ARG A 78 20.95 -18.04 16.19
C ARG A 78 22.09 -17.46 17.02
N ILE A 79 23.24 -18.02 16.71
CA ILE A 79 24.60 -17.78 17.17
C ILE A 79 24.91 -16.27 17.14
N SER A 80 25.32 -15.74 18.29
CA SER A 80 25.87 -14.40 18.47
C SER A 80 27.30 -14.31 17.92
N LYS A 81 27.55 -13.38 16.99
CA LYS A 81 28.90 -12.88 16.66
C LYS A 81 29.07 -11.47 17.27
N PRO A 82 30.22 -11.14 17.87
CA PRO A 82 30.46 -9.80 18.40
C PRO A 82 30.70 -8.79 17.28
N ALA A 83 30.19 -7.57 17.49
CA ALA A 83 30.26 -6.45 16.56
C ALA A 83 31.57 -5.66 16.76
N ILE A 84 32.26 -5.38 15.66
CA ILE A 84 33.36 -4.42 15.59
C ILE A 84 32.74 -3.03 15.37
N ALA A 85 33.08 -2.07 16.23
CA ALA A 85 32.62 -0.69 16.17
C ALA A 85 33.30 0.07 15.01
N ALA A 86 32.53 0.89 14.30
CA ALA A 86 33.05 1.88 13.34
C ALA A 86 32.57 3.29 13.74
N PRO A 87 33.46 4.30 13.71
CA PRO A 87 33.12 5.67 14.11
C PRO A 87 32.38 6.42 12.98
N ALA A 88 31.44 7.27 13.39
CA ALA A 88 30.66 8.15 12.52
C ALA A 88 31.13 9.60 12.66
N THR A 89 31.43 10.26 11.53
CA THR A 89 31.52 11.71 11.42
C THR A 89 30.73 12.16 10.18
N HIS A 90 29.63 12.87 10.40
CA HIS A 90 28.84 13.52 9.35
C HIS A 90 29.33 14.97 9.19
N GLN A 91 30.21 15.20 8.23
CA GLN A 91 30.34 16.52 7.60
C GLN A 91 29.45 16.56 6.35
N LYS A 92 28.89 17.73 6.05
CA LYS A 92 28.07 18.02 4.87
C LYS A 92 28.99 18.08 3.62
N GLY A 93 29.68 16.97 3.37
CA GLY A 93 30.62 16.80 2.27
C GLY A 93 29.87 16.44 0.99
N ALA A 94 30.47 16.79 -0.15
CA ALA A 94 30.03 16.33 -1.45
C ALA A 94 29.69 14.83 -1.39
N GLU A 95 28.47 14.46 -1.79
CA GLU A 95 28.02 13.07 -1.81
C GLU A 95 28.82 12.33 -2.90
N CYS A 96 29.98 11.81 -2.50
CA CYS A 96 30.81 10.94 -3.32
C CYS A 96 30.25 9.51 -3.28
N MET A 97 30.28 8.84 -4.43
CA MET A 97 29.89 7.44 -4.57
C MET A 97 30.99 6.64 -5.27
N ILE A 98 31.13 5.37 -4.91
CA ILE A 98 32.11 4.47 -5.53
C ILE A 98 31.39 3.59 -6.55
N CYS A 99 31.88 3.55 -7.79
CA CYS A 99 31.48 2.56 -8.80
C CYS A 99 32.69 1.76 -9.27
N THR A 100 32.47 0.50 -9.65
CA THR A 100 33.54 -0.32 -10.25
C THR A 100 33.52 -0.22 -11.77
N CYS A 101 34.71 -0.05 -12.36
CA CYS A 101 34.89 -0.03 -13.81
C CYS A 101 34.46 -1.39 -14.40
N PRO A 102 33.61 -1.42 -15.45
CA PRO A 102 33.18 -2.67 -16.05
C PRO A 102 34.31 -3.46 -16.74
N LYS A 103 35.41 -2.83 -17.16
CA LYS A 103 36.55 -3.50 -17.82
C LYS A 103 37.51 -4.17 -16.84
N CYS A 104 38.00 -3.39 -15.88
CA CYS A 104 39.12 -3.78 -15.02
C CYS A 104 38.73 -3.91 -13.55
N ALA A 105 37.45 -3.72 -13.22
CA ALA A 105 36.91 -3.75 -11.86
C ALA A 105 37.50 -2.70 -10.89
N ALA A 106 38.34 -1.77 -11.34
CA ALA A 106 38.88 -0.70 -10.49
C ALA A 106 37.75 0.17 -9.90
N GLU A 107 37.83 0.45 -8.61
CA GLU A 107 36.94 1.36 -7.92
C GLU A 107 37.27 2.81 -8.30
N VAL A 108 36.25 3.56 -8.70
CA VAL A 108 36.37 4.96 -9.09
C VAL A 108 35.37 5.75 -8.26
N LEU A 109 35.85 6.83 -7.64
CA LEU A 109 35.06 7.75 -6.85
C LEU A 109 34.42 8.80 -7.78
N PHE A 110 33.12 9.01 -7.68
CA PHE A 110 32.37 9.98 -8.46
C PHE A 110 31.61 10.92 -7.55
N GLU A 111 31.53 12.18 -7.97
CA GLU A 111 30.64 13.15 -7.35
C GLU A 111 29.24 13.03 -7.98
N ARG A 112 28.20 12.88 -7.15
CA ARG A 112 26.83 12.65 -7.62
C ARG A 112 26.30 13.79 -8.52
N SER A 113 26.77 15.01 -8.30
CA SER A 113 26.42 16.22 -9.06
C SER A 113 26.80 16.14 -10.54
N GLN A 114 27.80 15.32 -10.90
CA GLN A 114 28.31 15.21 -12.27
C GLN A 114 27.50 14.24 -13.16
N ILE A 115 26.60 13.44 -12.56
CA ILE A 115 25.82 12.42 -13.27
C ILE A 115 24.48 13.02 -13.72
N LYS A 116 24.36 13.33 -15.01
CA LYS A 116 23.10 13.82 -15.59
C LYS A 116 22.07 12.68 -15.71
N LYS A 117 20.77 13.03 -15.75
CA LYS A 117 19.67 12.06 -15.97
C LYS A 117 19.81 11.29 -17.30
N GLU A 118 20.35 11.94 -18.32
CA GLU A 118 20.63 11.32 -19.64
C GLU A 118 21.87 10.41 -19.64
N GLY A 119 22.64 10.48 -18.55
CA GLY A 119 23.92 9.83 -18.35
C GLY A 119 25.12 10.67 -18.77
N THR A 120 26.28 10.31 -18.19
CA THR A 120 27.56 10.98 -18.40
C THR A 120 28.62 9.92 -18.75
N SER A 121 29.50 10.23 -19.70
CA SER A 121 30.65 9.38 -20.03
C SER A 121 31.84 9.70 -19.13
N PHE A 122 32.47 8.66 -18.57
CA PHE A 122 33.67 8.80 -17.76
C PHE A 122 34.82 7.94 -18.33
N ILE A 123 36.06 8.32 -18.02
CA ILE A 123 37.27 7.58 -18.37
C ILE A 123 37.80 6.92 -17.10
N CYS A 124 38.04 5.61 -17.13
CA CYS A 124 38.61 4.89 -16.00
C CYS A 124 40.07 5.33 -15.79
N PRO A 125 40.48 5.78 -14.59
CA PRO A 125 41.86 6.19 -14.33
C PRO A 125 42.84 5.01 -14.44
N ALA A 126 42.41 3.78 -14.11
CA ALA A 126 43.27 2.60 -14.12
C ALA A 126 43.53 2.03 -15.52
N CYS A 127 42.49 1.88 -16.36
CA CYS A 127 42.62 1.22 -17.67
C CYS A 127 42.34 2.13 -18.88
N ARG A 128 42.12 3.43 -18.66
CA ARG A 128 41.84 4.48 -19.67
C ARG A 128 40.65 4.21 -20.58
N SER A 129 39.81 3.24 -20.25
CA SER A 129 38.62 2.94 -21.03
C SER A 129 37.46 3.88 -20.70
N ARG A 130 36.66 4.21 -21.72
CA ARG A 130 35.42 4.98 -21.57
C ARG A 130 34.28 4.07 -21.15
N PHE A 131 33.48 4.49 -20.18
CA PHE A 131 32.23 3.83 -19.80
C PHE A 131 31.15 4.89 -19.53
N TRP A 132 29.89 4.46 -19.56
CA TRP A 132 28.72 5.32 -19.41
C TRP A 132 28.02 5.04 -18.09
N ILE A 133 27.72 6.09 -17.31
CA ILE A 133 26.89 6.00 -16.12
C ILE A 133 25.60 6.77 -16.37
N CYS A 134 24.45 6.13 -16.16
CA CYS A 134 23.14 6.81 -16.20
C CYS A 134 22.34 6.57 -14.92
N ALA A 135 21.69 7.62 -14.42
CA ALA A 135 20.69 7.52 -13.37
C ALA A 135 19.40 6.97 -13.99
N GLU A 136 18.95 5.81 -13.51
CA GLU A 136 17.71 5.20 -13.99
C GLU A 136 16.67 5.21 -12.87
N ALA A 137 15.45 5.64 -13.21
CA ALA A 137 14.28 5.46 -12.36
C ALA A 137 13.82 4.00 -12.45
N THR A 138 13.32 3.50 -11.33
CA THR A 138 13.20 2.10 -10.89
C THR A 138 12.46 1.10 -11.80
N VAL A 139 11.88 1.54 -12.91
CA VAL A 139 10.92 0.75 -13.69
C VAL A 139 11.57 -0.06 -14.82
N ARG A 140 12.84 0.20 -15.19
CA ARG A 140 13.51 -0.48 -16.33
C ARG A 140 14.45 -1.63 -15.95
N GLN A 141 14.63 -1.92 -14.66
CA GLN A 141 15.56 -2.94 -14.16
C GLN A 141 15.24 -4.36 -14.65
N ALA A 142 13.95 -4.67 -14.86
CA ALA A 142 13.50 -6.02 -15.27
C ALA A 142 13.88 -6.41 -16.70
N SER A 143 14.24 -5.46 -17.57
CA SER A 143 14.45 -5.73 -19.00
C SER A 143 15.92 -5.82 -19.43
N ARG A 144 16.89 -5.79 -18.50
CA ARG A 144 18.32 -5.75 -18.85
C ARG A 144 19.11 -6.77 -18.03
N GLN A 145 19.31 -7.95 -18.60
CA GLN A 145 20.02 -9.06 -17.94
C GLN A 145 21.54 -8.82 -17.73
N GLU A 146 22.14 -7.79 -18.35
CA GLU A 146 23.61 -7.66 -18.40
C GLU A 146 24.18 -6.40 -17.75
N VAL A 147 23.36 -5.51 -17.18
CA VAL A 147 23.86 -4.23 -16.66
C VAL A 147 24.13 -4.33 -15.16
N LYS A 148 25.36 -3.99 -14.77
CA LYS A 148 25.73 -3.84 -13.34
C LYS A 148 25.08 -2.56 -12.80
N VAL A 149 24.26 -2.70 -11.77
CA VAL A 149 23.50 -1.62 -11.14
C VAL A 149 24.07 -1.33 -9.75
N TYR A 150 24.17 -0.05 -9.37
CA TYR A 150 24.68 0.38 -8.06
C TYR A 150 23.67 1.30 -7.37
N CYS A 151 23.56 1.17 -6.05
CA CYS A 151 22.70 2.03 -5.24
C CYS A 151 23.22 3.47 -5.24
N SER A 152 22.34 4.45 -5.52
CA SER A 152 22.73 5.86 -5.50
C SER A 152 23.17 6.39 -4.13
N THR A 153 22.64 5.81 -3.05
CA THR A 153 22.91 6.29 -1.69
C THR A 153 24.21 5.73 -1.12
N CYS A 154 24.52 4.46 -1.38
CA CYS A 154 25.66 3.80 -0.73
C CYS A 154 26.66 3.16 -1.70
N GLY A 155 26.47 3.29 -3.01
CA GLY A 155 27.38 2.75 -4.04
C GLY A 155 27.45 1.21 -4.13
N LYS A 156 26.76 0.46 -3.25
CA LYS A 156 26.82 -1.01 -3.29
C LYS A 156 26.12 -1.54 -4.53
N LYS A 157 26.73 -2.58 -5.13
CA LYS A 157 26.17 -3.30 -6.27
C LYS A 157 24.82 -3.90 -5.89
N LEU A 158 23.80 -3.54 -6.65
CA LEU A 158 22.45 -4.10 -6.59
C LEU A 158 22.38 -5.25 -7.59
N ASN A 159 21.97 -6.42 -7.11
CA ASN A 159 21.55 -7.50 -8.01
C ASN A 159 20.15 -7.20 -8.55
N HIS A 160 19.43 -8.20 -9.07
CA HIS A 160 18.01 -8.10 -9.46
C HIS A 160 17.05 -7.86 -8.27
N LEU A 161 17.56 -7.37 -7.13
CA LEU A 161 16.80 -7.15 -5.91
C LEU A 161 16.29 -5.71 -5.86
N ALA A 162 15.02 -5.54 -5.50
CA ALA A 162 14.39 -4.23 -5.31
C ALA A 162 14.86 -3.51 -4.03
N VAL A 163 15.72 -4.12 -3.22
CA VAL A 163 16.19 -3.56 -1.94
C VAL A 163 17.71 -3.56 -1.90
N CYS A 164 18.31 -2.44 -1.49
CA CYS A 164 19.75 -2.37 -1.30
C CYS A 164 20.18 -3.12 -0.03
N ALA A 165 21.02 -4.14 -0.18
CA ALA A 165 21.62 -4.84 0.96
C ALA A 165 22.60 -3.96 1.78
N GLY A 166 23.03 -2.82 1.23
CA GLY A 166 23.91 -1.87 1.90
C GLY A 166 23.18 -0.96 2.87
N CYS A 167 22.27 -0.13 2.32
CA CYS A 167 21.55 0.89 3.10
C CYS A 167 20.14 0.47 3.52
N GLY A 168 19.63 -0.67 3.02
CA GLY A 168 18.28 -1.15 3.33
C GLY A 168 17.15 -0.39 2.60
N LEU A 169 17.46 0.56 1.72
CA LEU A 169 16.45 1.31 0.97
C LEU A 169 15.75 0.41 -0.05
N LEU A 170 14.43 0.52 -0.09
CA LEU A 170 13.55 -0.14 -1.05
C LEU A 170 13.37 0.78 -2.27
N LEU A 171 13.62 0.26 -3.47
CA LEU A 171 13.59 0.99 -4.73
C LEU A 171 14.48 2.25 -4.74
N PRO A 172 15.78 2.16 -4.37
CA PRO A 172 16.66 3.31 -4.48
C PRO A 172 16.79 3.74 -5.95
N GLU A 173 16.92 5.04 -6.21
CA GLU A 173 17.49 5.49 -7.48
C GLU A 173 18.81 4.76 -7.69
N TYR A 174 19.04 4.28 -8.90
CA TYR A 174 20.23 3.48 -9.17
C TYR A 174 21.00 4.00 -10.37
N PHE A 175 22.31 3.76 -10.31
CA PHE A 175 23.22 4.07 -11.38
C PHE A 175 23.53 2.81 -12.16
N ALA A 176 23.17 2.82 -13.45
CA ALA A 176 23.49 1.75 -14.39
C ALA A 176 24.81 2.08 -15.08
N VAL A 177 25.78 1.17 -14.99
CA VAL A 177 27.11 1.33 -15.59
C VAL A 177 27.22 0.42 -16.81
N GLN A 178 27.45 1.01 -17.99
CA GLN A 178 27.52 0.29 -19.26
C GLN A 178 28.82 0.59 -20.01
N TRP A 179 29.35 -0.42 -20.72
CA TRP A 179 30.58 -0.32 -21.50
C TRP A 179 30.41 0.52 -22.77
N VAL A 180 29.28 0.36 -23.45
CA VAL A 180 28.95 1.07 -24.69
C VAL A 180 27.63 1.77 -24.47
N LYS A 181 27.51 3.04 -24.91
CA LYS A 181 26.21 3.69 -25.06
C LYS A 181 25.41 2.84 -26.04
N LYS A 182 24.48 2.00 -25.56
CA LYS A 182 23.57 1.26 -26.44
C LYS A 182 22.96 2.30 -27.34
N GLY A 183 23.29 2.22 -28.63
CA GLY A 183 23.00 3.28 -29.58
C GLY A 183 21.57 3.72 -29.40
N GLN A 184 21.35 5.04 -29.34
CA GLN A 184 20.16 5.57 -29.98
C GLN A 184 20.20 4.91 -31.35
N LYS A 185 19.41 3.84 -31.55
CA LYS A 185 19.02 3.43 -32.89
C LYS A 185 18.51 4.74 -33.42
N LYS A 186 19.30 5.41 -34.27
CA LYS A 186 18.80 6.44 -35.16
C LYS A 186 17.55 5.74 -35.68
N GLN A 187 16.37 6.24 -35.29
CA GLN A 187 15.15 5.82 -35.94
C GLN A 187 15.47 6.21 -37.38
N GLY A 188 15.95 5.22 -38.14
CA GLY A 188 16.03 5.32 -39.57
C GLY A 188 14.59 5.59 -39.91
N ILE A 189 14.31 6.86 -40.15
CA ILE A 189 13.18 7.30 -40.93
C ILE A 189 13.29 6.39 -42.15
N ARG A 190 12.52 5.29 -42.13
CA ARG A 190 12.19 4.59 -43.35
C ARG A 190 11.44 5.66 -44.11
N SER A 191 12.16 6.33 -44.98
CA SER A 191 11.61 7.17 -46.03
C SER A 191 10.54 6.32 -46.68
N MET A 192 9.27 6.58 -46.35
CA MET A 192 8.19 6.11 -47.18
C MET A 192 8.45 6.69 -48.58
N PRO A 193 8.33 5.89 -49.65
CA PRO A 193 8.42 6.42 -50.99
C PRO A 193 7.35 7.52 -51.19
N PRO A 194 7.68 8.63 -51.86
CA PRO A 194 6.69 9.60 -52.27
C PRO A 194 5.93 8.99 -53.45
N GLY A 195 4.64 8.73 -53.29
CA GLY A 195 3.84 8.24 -54.41
C GLY A 195 2.55 7.59 -53.98
N ARG A 196 1.50 8.40 -53.79
CA ARG A 196 0.31 8.25 -54.62
C ARG A 196 -0.53 9.51 -54.57
N GLU A 197 -0.77 10.03 -55.75
CA GLU A 197 -1.54 11.22 -56.07
C GLU A 197 -2.95 11.17 -55.45
N GLU A 198 -3.37 12.31 -54.93
CA GLU A 198 -4.75 12.63 -54.61
C GLU A 198 -5.59 12.58 -55.90
N ALA A 199 -6.22 11.44 -56.15
CA ALA A 199 -7.43 11.41 -56.95
C ALA A 199 -8.55 12.01 -56.10
N SER A 200 -8.88 13.28 -56.41
CA SER A 200 -10.08 13.99 -56.01
C SER A 200 -11.32 13.19 -56.41
N ASN A 201 -11.76 12.27 -55.55
CA ASN A 201 -13.06 11.64 -55.66
C ASN A 201 -14.11 12.62 -55.13
N ALA A 202 -14.87 13.16 -56.09
CA ALA A 202 -16.04 13.97 -55.89
C ALA A 202 -16.96 13.34 -54.82
N ILE A 203 -17.35 14.16 -53.84
CA ILE A 203 -18.39 13.86 -52.86
C ILE A 203 -19.69 13.59 -53.62
N PRO A 204 -20.25 12.37 -53.61
CA PRO A 204 -21.59 12.14 -54.12
C PRO A 204 -22.56 12.85 -53.17
N GLN A 205 -23.34 13.79 -53.70
CA GLN A 205 -24.47 14.38 -52.99
C GLN A 205 -25.35 13.24 -52.46
N LYS A 206 -25.45 13.15 -51.13
CA LYS A 206 -26.27 12.18 -50.43
C LYS A 206 -27.73 12.37 -50.82
N SER A 207 -28.22 11.51 -51.70
CA SER A 207 -29.64 11.26 -51.90
C SER A 207 -30.25 10.88 -50.55
N ALA A 208 -31.29 11.63 -50.16
CA ALA A 208 -32.05 11.41 -48.94
C ALA A 208 -32.72 10.02 -49.01
N LEU A 209 -32.02 9.00 -48.49
CA LEU A 209 -32.56 7.67 -48.33
C LEU A 209 -33.67 7.78 -47.27
N SER A 210 -34.93 7.76 -47.71
CA SER A 210 -36.09 7.74 -46.83
C SER A 210 -36.09 6.40 -46.09
N VAL A 211 -35.48 6.37 -44.91
CA VAL A 211 -35.49 5.19 -44.04
C VAL A 211 -36.95 4.92 -43.65
N PRO A 212 -37.49 3.73 -43.96
CA PRO A 212 -38.86 3.39 -43.59
C PRO A 212 -39.02 3.44 -42.07
N LYS A 213 -40.09 4.10 -41.60
CA LYS A 213 -40.36 4.39 -40.18
C LYS A 213 -40.37 3.15 -39.27
N SER A 214 -40.44 1.94 -39.82
CA SER A 214 -40.38 0.66 -39.09
C SER A 214 -38.97 0.25 -38.63
N ILE A 215 -37.89 0.70 -39.28
CA ILE A 215 -36.51 0.35 -38.88
C ILE A 215 -36.07 1.10 -37.62
N GLY A 216 -36.66 2.27 -37.36
CA GLY A 216 -36.33 3.10 -36.20
C GLY A 216 -36.59 2.42 -34.85
N ALA A 217 -37.67 1.65 -34.72
CA ALA A 217 -38.04 1.00 -33.45
C ALA A 217 -37.05 -0.11 -33.06
N VAL A 218 -36.62 -0.92 -34.03
CA VAL A 218 -35.66 -2.02 -33.79
C VAL A 218 -34.28 -1.47 -33.43
N ALA A 219 -33.83 -0.42 -34.11
CA ALA A 219 -32.56 0.23 -33.80
C ALA A 219 -32.55 0.81 -32.37
N VAL A 220 -33.64 1.43 -31.92
CA VAL A 220 -33.77 1.95 -30.55
C VAL A 220 -33.74 0.82 -29.51
N ALA A 221 -34.44 -0.30 -29.76
CA ALA A 221 -34.42 -1.45 -28.87
C ALA A 221 -33.02 -2.07 -28.74
N LEU A 222 -32.28 -2.20 -29.85
CA LEU A 222 -30.90 -2.70 -29.84
C LEU A 222 -29.95 -1.77 -29.07
N ILE A 223 -30.07 -0.46 -29.26
CA ILE A 223 -29.29 0.52 -28.49
C ILE A 223 -29.60 0.42 -27.00
N ALA A 224 -30.88 0.31 -26.63
CA ALA A 224 -31.28 0.14 -25.23
C ALA A 224 -30.68 -1.12 -24.59
N LEU A 225 -30.66 -2.24 -25.32
CA LEU A 225 -30.03 -3.50 -24.86
C LEU A 225 -28.51 -3.37 -24.72
N LEU A 226 -27.83 -2.67 -25.64
CA LEU A 226 -26.39 -2.40 -25.55
C LEU A 226 -26.05 -1.52 -24.34
N VAL A 227 -26.87 -0.50 -24.07
CA VAL A 227 -26.70 0.37 -22.89
C VAL A 227 -26.92 -0.43 -21.60
N LEU A 228 -27.96 -1.27 -21.51
CA LEU A 228 -28.16 -2.15 -20.35
C LEU A 228 -27.00 -3.14 -20.16
N GLY A 229 -26.52 -3.76 -21.24
CA GLY A 229 -25.41 -4.71 -21.19
C GLY A 229 -24.11 -4.10 -20.71
N THR A 230 -23.78 -2.88 -21.16
CA THR A 230 -22.59 -2.15 -20.70
C THR A 230 -22.69 -1.74 -19.23
N ALA A 231 -23.86 -1.30 -18.76
CA ALA A 231 -24.09 -0.94 -17.36
C ALA A 231 -23.92 -2.15 -16.41
N LEU A 232 -24.46 -3.31 -16.77
CA LEU A 232 -24.29 -4.54 -15.97
C LEU A 232 -22.83 -5.01 -15.91
N ASN A 233 -22.11 -4.90 -17.03
CA ASN A 233 -20.70 -5.27 -17.08
C ASN A 233 -19.82 -4.32 -16.26
N GLN A 234 -20.10 -3.01 -16.28
CA GLN A 234 -19.42 -2.03 -15.44
C GLN A 234 -19.65 -2.31 -13.95
N LYS A 235 -20.89 -2.67 -13.56
CA LYS A 235 -21.19 -3.05 -12.18
C LYS A 235 -20.37 -4.27 -11.73
N LYS A 236 -20.31 -5.32 -12.53
CA LYS A 236 -19.50 -6.52 -12.23
C LYS A 236 -18.01 -6.19 -12.10
N LYS A 237 -17.47 -5.35 -12.99
CA LYS A 237 -16.07 -4.90 -12.91
C LYS A 237 -15.78 -4.10 -11.64
N ALA A 238 -16.67 -3.19 -11.26
CA ALA A 238 -16.53 -2.42 -10.02
C ALA A 238 -16.55 -3.33 -8.79
N GLU A 239 -17.41 -4.35 -8.78
CA GLU A 239 -17.45 -5.35 -7.70
C GLU A 239 -16.15 -6.17 -7.62
N GLN A 240 -15.60 -6.63 -8.75
CA GLN A 240 -14.32 -7.36 -8.76
C GLN A 240 -13.14 -6.51 -8.29
N ILE A 241 -13.08 -5.24 -8.72
CA ILE A 241 -12.06 -4.28 -8.26
C ILE A 241 -12.18 -4.08 -6.74
N PHE A 242 -13.41 -3.92 -6.23
CA PHE A 242 -13.66 -3.80 -4.80
C PHE A 242 -13.16 -5.03 -4.04
N VAL A 243 -13.54 -6.24 -4.46
CA VAL A 243 -13.10 -7.49 -3.81
C VAL A 243 -11.57 -7.62 -3.83
N THR A 244 -10.93 -7.31 -4.96
CA THR A 244 -9.47 -7.38 -5.05
C THR A 244 -8.78 -6.43 -4.07
N ASN A 245 -9.22 -5.17 -4.02
CA ASN A 245 -8.67 -4.17 -3.10
C ASN A 245 -8.98 -4.53 -1.63
N PHE A 246 -10.16 -5.09 -1.36
CA PHE A 246 -10.56 -5.56 -0.04
C PHE A 246 -9.60 -6.64 0.49
N ILE A 247 -9.23 -7.62 -0.35
CA ILE A 247 -8.24 -8.64 0.01
C ILE A 247 -6.85 -8.04 0.23
N GLN A 248 -6.45 -7.04 -0.57
CA GLN A 248 -5.19 -6.32 -0.37
C GLN A 248 -5.14 -5.58 0.98
N VAL A 249 -6.25 -4.99 1.42
CA VAL A 249 -6.36 -4.40 2.75
C VAL A 249 -6.20 -5.48 3.83
N ILE A 250 -6.92 -6.61 3.74
CA ILE A 250 -6.76 -7.70 4.71
C ILE A 250 -5.31 -8.14 4.81
N TYR A 251 -4.63 -8.30 3.68
CA TYR A 251 -3.21 -8.63 3.63
C TYR A 251 -2.34 -7.57 4.34
N GLY A 252 -2.54 -6.29 4.06
CA GLY A 252 -1.80 -5.18 4.66
C GLY A 252 -2.01 -5.11 6.17
N VAL A 253 -3.26 -5.19 6.61
CA VAL A 253 -3.66 -5.19 8.03
C VAL A 253 -3.06 -6.39 8.77
N HIS A 254 -3.17 -7.59 8.20
CA HIS A 254 -2.65 -8.80 8.83
C HIS A 254 -1.12 -8.77 8.94
N THR A 255 -0.44 -8.50 7.82
CA THR A 255 1.03 -8.41 7.78
C THR A 255 1.54 -7.28 8.68
N GLY A 256 0.84 -6.15 8.72
CA GLY A 256 1.16 -5.03 9.61
C GLY A 256 1.01 -5.39 11.08
N SER A 257 -0.06 -6.09 11.45
CA SER A 257 -0.31 -6.54 12.83
C SER A 257 0.76 -7.53 13.29
N ASP A 258 1.11 -8.52 12.45
CA ASP A 258 2.19 -9.46 12.72
C ASP A 258 3.53 -8.77 12.93
N LEU A 259 3.83 -7.74 12.13
CA LEU A 259 5.05 -6.93 12.30
C LEU A 259 5.01 -6.16 13.63
N CYS A 260 3.88 -5.57 13.99
CA CYS A 260 3.71 -4.84 15.26
C CYS A 260 3.92 -5.77 16.46
N LEU A 261 3.29 -6.94 16.48
CA LEU A 261 3.43 -7.92 17.57
C LEU A 261 4.87 -8.42 17.70
N ARG A 262 5.51 -8.74 16.56
CA ARG A 262 6.89 -9.24 16.56
C ARG A 262 7.90 -8.19 17.03
N GLN A 263 7.68 -6.91 16.71
CA GLN A 263 8.52 -5.82 17.22
C GLN A 263 8.23 -5.55 18.71
N SER A 264 6.97 -5.61 19.12
CA SER A 264 6.58 -5.40 20.52
C SER A 264 7.16 -6.47 21.43
N ALA A 265 7.14 -7.75 21.03
CA ALA A 265 7.81 -8.83 21.74
C ALA A 265 9.31 -8.57 21.91
N ARG A 266 10.01 -8.20 20.82
CA ARG A 266 11.44 -7.86 20.88
C ARG A 266 11.73 -6.67 21.78
N LEU A 267 10.86 -5.66 21.79
CA LEU A 267 11.01 -4.50 22.68
C LEU A 267 10.83 -4.91 24.14
N ALA A 268 9.82 -5.72 24.44
CA ALA A 268 9.56 -6.23 25.78
C ALA A 268 10.76 -7.04 26.30
N ASP A 269 11.27 -8.00 25.50
CA ASP A 269 12.43 -8.82 25.85
C ASP A 269 13.68 -7.95 26.13
N ASN A 270 13.95 -6.96 25.26
CA ASN A 270 15.08 -6.05 25.44
C ASN A 270 14.90 -5.13 26.65
N TRP A 271 13.67 -4.75 26.98
CA TRP A 271 13.36 -3.89 28.13
C TRP A 271 13.53 -4.67 29.43
N GLU A 272 13.02 -5.90 29.49
CA GLU A 272 13.19 -6.81 30.62
C GLU A 272 14.68 -7.08 30.90
N ALA A 273 15.47 -7.39 29.85
CA ALA A 273 16.91 -7.58 29.98
C ALA A 273 17.64 -6.34 30.50
N ARG A 274 17.19 -5.13 30.12
CA ARG A 274 17.75 -3.86 30.61
C ARG A 274 17.38 -3.60 32.06
N MET A 275 16.13 -3.86 32.47
CA MET A 275 15.72 -3.74 33.87
C MET A 275 16.50 -4.71 34.76
N ALA A 276 16.72 -5.95 34.30
CA ALA A 276 17.55 -6.92 35.02
C ALA A 276 19.01 -6.45 35.18
N ALA A 277 19.52 -5.62 34.27
CA ALA A 277 20.84 -4.99 34.35
C ALA A 277 20.83 -3.66 35.15
N GLY A 278 19.73 -3.28 35.79
CA GLY A 278 19.59 -2.02 36.54
C GLY A 278 19.34 -0.79 35.66
N LEU A 279 19.10 -0.97 34.36
CA LEU A 279 18.80 0.12 33.41
C LEU A 279 17.29 0.26 33.20
N ASN A 280 16.68 1.23 33.88
CA ASN A 280 15.24 1.54 33.73
C ASN A 280 14.94 2.43 32.51
N ILE A 281 15.53 2.12 31.36
CA ILE A 281 15.38 2.91 30.12
C ILE A 281 14.77 2.06 29.01
N ALA A 282 13.57 2.47 28.58
CA ALA A 282 12.84 1.79 27.51
C ALA A 282 13.66 1.72 26.20
N PRO A 283 13.85 0.53 25.60
CA PRO A 283 14.61 0.37 24.36
C PRO A 283 13.87 0.99 23.17
N SER A 284 14.59 1.69 22.30
CA SER A 284 14.02 2.30 21.09
C SER A 284 13.89 1.30 19.94
N ILE A 285 12.86 1.48 19.10
CA ILE A 285 12.74 0.72 17.85
C ILE A 285 13.87 1.13 16.92
N LYS A 286 14.52 0.14 16.29
CA LYS A 286 15.54 0.40 15.27
C LYS A 286 14.94 1.20 14.12
N LEU A 287 15.69 2.16 13.58
CA LEU A 287 15.20 3.05 12.52
C LEU A 287 14.63 2.27 11.32
N GLY A 288 15.30 1.20 10.89
CA GLY A 288 14.82 0.35 9.79
C GLY A 288 13.50 -0.37 10.08
N ASP A 289 13.29 -0.83 11.32
CA ASP A 289 12.03 -1.47 11.73
C ASP A 289 10.90 -0.44 11.80
N LYS A 290 11.17 0.78 12.29
CA LYS A 290 10.21 1.89 12.31
C LYS A 290 9.78 2.28 10.89
N SER A 291 10.73 2.45 9.96
CA SER A 291 10.43 2.76 8.56
C SER A 291 9.59 1.68 7.90
N ARG A 292 9.87 0.39 8.21
CA ARG A 292 9.08 -0.73 7.69
C ARG A 292 7.65 -0.73 8.22
N LEU A 293 7.43 -0.47 9.51
CA LEU A 293 6.09 -0.36 10.11
C LEU A 293 5.29 0.77 9.44
N LEU A 294 5.91 1.95 9.30
CA LEU A 294 5.27 3.10 8.65
C LEU A 294 4.96 2.85 7.18
N TYR A 295 5.85 2.18 6.45
CA TYR A 295 5.62 1.80 5.05
C TYR A 295 4.37 0.92 4.92
N VAL A 296 4.28 -0.17 5.69
CA VAL A 296 3.13 -1.09 5.63
C VAL A 296 1.84 -0.39 6.03
N LYS A 297 1.90 0.48 7.05
CA LYS A 297 0.75 1.31 7.44
C LYS A 297 0.31 2.20 6.28
N ASN A 298 1.21 2.98 5.68
CA ASN A 298 0.86 3.92 4.62
C ASN A 298 0.30 3.20 3.37
N GLU A 299 0.86 2.05 2.99
CA GLU A 299 0.33 1.23 1.90
C GLU A 299 -1.08 0.70 2.23
N THR A 300 -1.31 0.29 3.48
CA THR A 300 -2.63 -0.15 3.95
C THR A 300 -3.64 1.00 3.94
N ASP A 301 -3.24 2.19 4.40
CA ASP A 301 -4.06 3.40 4.40
C ASP A 301 -4.47 3.80 2.98
N GLU A 302 -3.54 3.71 2.02
CA GLU A 302 -3.82 3.97 0.61
C GLU A 302 -4.85 2.97 0.06
N ASN A 303 -4.68 1.67 0.36
CA ASN A 303 -5.61 0.64 -0.08
C ASN A 303 -6.99 0.75 0.58
N MET A 304 -7.07 1.20 1.84
CA MET A 304 -8.33 1.54 2.49
C MET A 304 -9.07 2.67 1.75
N GLY A 305 -8.35 3.67 1.26
CA GLY A 305 -8.93 4.74 0.45
C GLY A 305 -9.61 4.24 -0.84
N LYS A 306 -9.07 3.18 -1.46
CA LYS A 306 -9.60 2.58 -2.70
C LYS A 306 -10.92 1.84 -2.49
N ILE A 307 -11.29 1.51 -1.25
CA ILE A 307 -12.53 0.81 -0.90
C ILE A 307 -13.50 1.68 -0.09
N ALA A 308 -13.31 3.00 -0.08
CA ALA A 308 -14.13 3.94 0.69
C ALA A 308 -15.62 3.92 0.28
N ALA A 309 -15.92 3.63 -0.99
CA ALA A 309 -17.28 3.56 -1.54
C ALA A 309 -17.66 2.10 -1.89
N PRO A 310 -18.12 1.30 -0.92
CA PRO A 310 -18.48 -0.10 -1.17
C PRO A 310 -19.77 -0.22 -2.00
N PRO A 311 -19.87 -1.21 -2.91
CA PRO A 311 -21.15 -1.66 -3.46
C PRO A 311 -22.13 -2.02 -2.33
N ARG A 312 -23.44 -1.78 -2.55
CA ARG A 312 -24.48 -1.94 -1.50
C ARG A 312 -24.43 -3.29 -0.78
N LYS A 313 -24.17 -4.39 -1.50
CA LYS A 313 -24.06 -5.75 -0.93
C LYS A 313 -22.87 -5.94 0.02
N TYR A 314 -21.84 -5.09 -0.07
CA TYR A 314 -20.60 -5.19 0.71
C TYR A 314 -20.50 -4.17 1.84
N VAL A 315 -21.52 -3.34 2.06
CA VAL A 315 -21.53 -2.37 3.17
C VAL A 315 -21.32 -3.07 4.54
N PRO A 316 -22.01 -4.17 4.86
CA PRO A 316 -21.86 -4.81 6.17
C PRO A 316 -20.45 -5.37 6.42
N VAL A 317 -19.88 -6.05 5.42
CA VAL A 317 -18.53 -6.63 5.52
C VAL A 317 -17.44 -5.55 5.55
N LYS A 318 -17.66 -4.44 4.84
CA LYS A 318 -16.77 -3.27 4.92
C LYS A 318 -16.74 -2.67 6.33
N ASN A 319 -17.87 -2.58 7.01
CA ASN A 319 -17.91 -2.10 8.40
C ASN A 319 -17.10 -3.00 9.35
N ASN A 320 -17.11 -4.33 9.13
CA ASN A 320 -16.27 -5.25 9.90
C ASN A 320 -14.77 -5.09 9.56
N LEU A 321 -14.44 -4.80 8.29
CA LEU A 321 -13.08 -4.50 7.88
C LEU A 321 -12.59 -3.17 8.50
N ASP A 322 -13.43 -2.15 8.56
CA ASP A 322 -13.12 -0.87 9.24
C ASP A 322 -12.79 -1.11 10.73
N LYS A 323 -13.55 -1.96 11.42
CA LYS A 323 -13.25 -2.35 12.82
C LYS A 323 -11.89 -3.03 12.93
N LEU A 324 -11.63 -4.01 12.06
CA LEU A 324 -10.33 -4.70 12.02
C LEU A 324 -9.18 -3.71 11.78
N TYR A 325 -9.33 -2.80 10.82
CA TYR A 325 -8.35 -1.78 10.52
C TYR A 325 -8.13 -0.79 11.69
N THR A 326 -9.18 -0.40 12.41
CA THR A 326 -9.06 0.40 13.64
C THR A 326 -8.24 -0.33 14.71
N THR A 327 -8.51 -1.62 14.97
CA THR A 327 -7.72 -2.39 15.95
C THR A 327 -6.25 -2.50 15.55
N TYR A 328 -5.96 -2.66 14.26
CA TYR A 328 -4.59 -2.61 13.72
C TYR A 328 -3.93 -1.24 13.94
N ARG A 329 -4.65 -0.14 13.69
CA ARG A 329 -4.11 1.21 13.95
C ARG A 329 -3.79 1.43 15.42
N ASN A 330 -4.63 0.91 16.33
CA ASN A 330 -4.37 0.95 17.77
C ASN A 330 -3.11 0.17 18.13
N LEU A 331 -2.99 -1.07 17.64
CA LEU A 331 -1.80 -1.91 17.85
C LEU A 331 -0.51 -1.24 17.32
N HIS A 332 -0.59 -0.65 16.13
CA HIS A 332 0.51 0.10 15.54
C HIS A 332 0.87 1.35 16.38
N ALA A 333 -0.13 2.07 16.90
CA ALA A 333 0.07 3.22 17.76
C ALA A 333 0.77 2.83 19.08
N VAL A 334 0.32 1.77 19.76
CA VAL A 334 0.96 1.27 20.99
C VAL A 334 2.40 0.81 20.72
N THR A 335 2.65 0.18 19.57
CA THR A 335 3.99 -0.25 19.18
C THR A 335 4.94 0.95 19.04
N LEU A 336 4.50 2.05 18.41
CA LEU A 336 5.33 3.24 18.21
C LEU A 336 5.40 4.16 19.43
N ASN A 337 4.30 4.32 20.15
CA ASN A 337 4.14 5.19 21.31
C ASN A 337 4.16 4.34 22.58
N ARG A 338 5.37 4.18 23.12
CA ARG A 338 5.60 3.34 24.30
C ARG A 338 5.03 4.00 25.56
N PRO A 339 4.28 3.26 26.40
CA PRO A 339 3.94 3.68 27.76
C PRO A 339 5.18 3.89 28.63
N GLY A 340 4.99 4.48 29.82
CA GLY A 340 6.07 4.80 30.74
C GLY A 340 6.73 3.58 31.38
N SER A 341 6.04 2.44 31.42
CA SER A 341 6.50 1.22 32.08
C SER A 341 6.29 -0.05 31.25
N LEU A 342 7.10 -1.08 31.52
CA LEU A 342 7.01 -2.39 30.85
C LEU A 342 5.66 -3.10 31.13
N PRO A 343 5.11 -3.11 32.36
CA PRO A 343 3.81 -3.72 32.63
C PRO A 343 2.67 -3.05 31.85
N GLU A 344 2.67 -1.72 31.76
CA GLU A 344 1.67 -0.99 30.96
C GLU A 344 1.82 -1.29 29.45
N PHE A 345 3.05 -1.36 28.95
CA PHE A 345 3.31 -1.70 27.55
C PHE A 345 2.81 -3.09 27.19
N THR A 346 3.15 -4.09 28.00
CA THR A 346 2.72 -5.48 27.78
C THR A 346 1.20 -5.61 27.88
N ALA A 347 0.56 -5.00 28.88
CA ALA A 347 -0.90 -4.99 29.01
C ALA A 347 -1.60 -4.32 27.82
N ALA A 348 -1.08 -3.19 27.33
CA ALA A 348 -1.63 -2.49 26.17
C ALA A 348 -1.51 -3.31 24.87
N ILE A 349 -0.38 -4.01 24.67
CA ILE A 349 -0.19 -4.91 23.53
C ILE A 349 -1.11 -6.12 23.60
N ASP A 350 -1.22 -6.77 24.77
CA ASP A 350 -2.10 -7.93 24.98
C ASP A 350 -3.57 -7.56 24.72
N SER A 351 -4.01 -6.38 25.21
CA SER A 351 -5.35 -5.85 24.94
C SER A 351 -5.57 -5.63 23.44
N ALA A 352 -4.67 -4.91 22.78
CA ALA A 352 -4.78 -4.62 21.34
C ALA A 352 -4.74 -5.90 20.47
N GLU A 353 -3.93 -6.89 20.85
CA GLU A 353 -3.89 -8.20 20.17
C GLU A 353 -5.21 -8.96 20.32
N SER A 354 -5.80 -8.95 21.51
CA SER A 354 -7.08 -9.61 21.78
C SER A 354 -8.22 -8.99 20.97
N GLU A 355 -8.29 -7.66 20.91
CA GLU A 355 -9.26 -6.92 20.10
C GLU A 355 -9.10 -7.21 18.61
N TYR A 356 -7.85 -7.23 18.13
CA TYR A 356 -7.54 -7.58 16.75
C TYR A 356 -7.98 -9.00 16.40
N LYS A 357 -7.68 -9.98 17.26
CA LYS A 357 -8.10 -11.39 17.04
C LYS A 357 -9.62 -11.51 17.01
N LEU A 358 -10.32 -10.81 17.90
CA LEU A 358 -11.78 -10.77 17.93
C LEU A 358 -12.35 -10.17 16.64
N ALA A 359 -11.85 -9.01 16.21
CA ALA A 359 -12.29 -8.34 14.99
C ALA A 359 -12.00 -9.20 13.74
N ALA A 360 -10.85 -9.90 13.71
CA ALA A 360 -10.48 -10.78 12.62
C ALA A 360 -11.41 -12.00 12.53
N ALA A 361 -11.78 -12.60 13.67
CA ALA A 361 -12.73 -13.70 13.74
C ALA A 361 -14.14 -13.26 13.28
N GLN A 362 -14.59 -12.09 13.73
CA GLN A 362 -15.87 -11.51 13.30
C GLN A 362 -15.90 -11.21 11.80
N LEU A 363 -14.81 -10.68 11.24
CA LEU A 363 -14.71 -10.44 9.81
C LEU A 363 -14.83 -11.76 9.02
N LYS A 364 -14.10 -12.80 9.44
CA LYS A 364 -14.13 -14.12 8.79
C LYS A 364 -15.51 -14.75 8.81
N ALA A 365 -16.21 -14.68 9.94
CA ALA A 365 -17.55 -15.24 10.09
C ALA A 365 -18.61 -14.56 9.20
N ASN A 366 -18.39 -13.30 8.81
CA ASN A 366 -19.34 -12.49 8.05
C ASN A 366 -18.91 -12.23 6.59
N LEU A 367 -17.94 -13.00 6.07
CA LEU A 367 -17.50 -12.88 4.68
C LEU A 367 -18.53 -13.47 3.72
N PRO A 368 -18.99 -12.73 2.70
CA PRO A 368 -19.75 -13.30 1.59
C PRO A 368 -18.95 -14.40 0.88
N GLU A 369 -19.64 -15.40 0.34
CA GLU A 369 -19.02 -16.56 -0.32
C GLU A 369 -18.03 -16.15 -1.44
N GLU A 370 -18.40 -15.16 -2.25
CA GLU A 370 -17.55 -14.59 -3.32
C GLU A 370 -16.19 -14.11 -2.77
N MET A 371 -16.19 -13.39 -1.63
CA MET A 371 -14.97 -12.89 -1.00
C MET A 371 -14.20 -13.98 -0.26
N SER A 372 -14.90 -14.96 0.32
CA SER A 372 -14.29 -16.12 0.96
C SER A 372 -13.49 -16.97 -0.04
N ALA A 373 -14.04 -17.17 -1.24
CA ALA A 373 -13.34 -17.83 -2.33
C ALA A 373 -12.07 -17.07 -2.76
N GLU A 374 -12.16 -15.76 -2.95
CA GLU A 374 -10.99 -14.94 -3.30
C GLU A 374 -9.96 -14.87 -2.17
N LEU A 375 -10.39 -14.86 -0.90
CA LEU A 375 -9.48 -14.96 0.24
C LEU A 375 -8.74 -16.30 0.24
N LYS A 376 -9.42 -17.42 -0.04
CA LYS A 376 -8.76 -18.74 -0.19
C LYS A 376 -7.72 -18.74 -1.31
N ASN A 377 -8.01 -18.12 -2.46
CA ASN A 377 -7.05 -17.95 -3.54
C ASN A 377 -5.84 -17.11 -3.10
N ALA A 378 -6.10 -16.02 -2.37
CA ALA A 378 -5.06 -15.15 -1.84
C ALA A 378 -4.16 -15.84 -0.81
N LYS A 379 -4.67 -16.77 0.01
CA LYS A 379 -3.85 -17.59 0.94
C LYS A 379 -2.79 -18.43 0.22
N ASN A 380 -3.08 -18.88 -0.99
CA ASN A 380 -2.11 -19.62 -1.80
C ASN A 380 -1.02 -18.69 -2.34
N LYS A 381 -1.38 -17.44 -2.66
CA LYS A 381 -0.46 -16.43 -3.20
C LYS A 381 0.40 -15.75 -2.13
N TYR A 382 -0.15 -15.50 -0.95
CA TYR A 382 0.48 -14.73 0.11
C TYR A 382 0.69 -15.60 1.35
N VAL A 383 1.95 -15.94 1.64
CA VAL A 383 2.31 -16.82 2.75
C VAL A 383 1.84 -16.28 4.10
N SER A 384 1.85 -14.95 4.30
CA SER A 384 1.38 -14.35 5.55
C SER A 384 -0.12 -14.57 5.79
N LEU A 385 -0.96 -14.73 4.77
CA LEU A 385 -2.40 -14.94 4.95
C LEU A 385 -2.77 -16.37 5.37
N ARG A 386 -1.83 -17.32 5.44
CA ARG A 386 -2.16 -18.72 5.75
C ARG A 386 -2.78 -18.87 7.13
N ASP A 387 -2.32 -18.05 8.08
CA ASP A 387 -2.76 -18.08 9.48
C ASP A 387 -3.91 -17.09 9.77
N PHE A 388 -4.35 -16.35 8.74
CA PHE A 388 -5.59 -15.57 8.79
C PHE A 388 -6.76 -16.51 8.50
#